data_AF-A0A5E6VTL8-F1
#
_entry.id   AF-A0A5E6VTL8-F1
#
_cell.length_a   1.000
_cell.length_b   1.000
_cell.length_c   1.000
_cell.angle_alpha   90.00
_cell.angle_beta   90.00
_cell.angle_gamma   90.00
#
_symmetry.space_group_name_H-M   'P 1'
#
loop_
_entity.id
_entity.type
_entity.pdbx_description
1 polymer ?
#
loop_
_entity_poly.entity_id
_entity_poly.type
_entity_poly.pdbx_seq_one_letter_code
_entity_poly.pdbx_strand_id
1 'polypeptide(L)'
;MTYAKPESYTTADWEMVQGYMRGKDSLPPQRHSAAYMHGYRNGVSDATGVPHERANVLIRRANMIPGITPMAPIGKESSHG
;
A
#
# COMPACT_ATOMS: atom_id res chain seq x y z
N MET A 1 8.15 -4.35 -20.00
CA MET A 1 7.80 -5.79 -20.01
C MET A 1 6.31 -5.97 -19.87
N THR A 2 5.68 -6.75 -20.73
CA THR A 2 4.34 -7.32 -20.50
C THR A 2 4.52 -8.77 -20.08
N TYR A 3 4.46 -9.02 -18.78
CA TYR A 3 4.43 -10.38 -18.24
C TYR A 3 3.06 -11.01 -18.54
N ALA A 4 3.03 -12.31 -18.82
CA ALA A 4 1.76 -13.03 -18.94
C ALA A 4 1.16 -13.26 -17.54
N LYS A 5 -0.18 -13.25 -17.44
CA LYS A 5 -0.87 -13.57 -16.19
C LYS A 5 -0.62 -15.05 -15.83
N PRO A 6 -0.09 -15.37 -14.64
CA PRO A 6 -0.06 -16.74 -14.16
C PRO A 6 -1.48 -17.32 -14.03
N GLU A 7 -1.65 -18.62 -14.30
CA GLU A 7 -2.95 -19.28 -14.16
C GLU A 7 -3.46 -19.26 -12.71
N SER A 8 -2.54 -19.36 -11.74
CA SER A 8 -2.84 -19.32 -10.31
C SER A 8 -3.37 -17.98 -9.81
N TYR A 9 -3.27 -16.91 -10.61
CA TYR A 9 -3.68 -15.57 -10.20
C TYR A 9 -5.10 -15.29 -10.65
N THR A 10 -5.92 -14.74 -9.76
CA THR A 10 -7.18 -14.13 -10.18
C THR A 10 -6.90 -12.90 -11.04
N THR A 11 -7.90 -12.40 -11.76
CA THR A 11 -7.78 -11.15 -12.52
C THR A 11 -7.40 -9.99 -11.60
N ALA A 12 -8.00 -9.90 -10.42
CA ALA A 12 -7.73 -8.84 -9.46
C ALA A 12 -6.28 -8.89 -8.93
N ASP A 13 -5.78 -10.09 -8.59
CA ASP A 13 -4.39 -10.27 -8.15
C ASP A 13 -3.42 -9.82 -9.24
N TRP A 14 -3.72 -10.19 -10.49
CA TRP A 14 -2.88 -9.80 -11.61
C TRP A 14 -2.92 -8.30 -11.90
N GLU A 15 -4.07 -7.66 -11.75
CA GLU A 15 -4.19 -6.20 -11.86
C GLU A 15 -3.40 -5.49 -10.75
N MET A 16 -3.47 -6.00 -9.52
CA MET A 16 -2.68 -5.46 -8.40
C MET A 16 -1.17 -5.56 -8.67
N VAL A 17 -0.68 -6.70 -9.19
CA VAL A 17 0.74 -6.84 -9.57
C VAL A 17 1.14 -5.88 -10.69
N GLN A 18 0.32 -5.77 -11.74
CA GLN A 18 0.60 -4.83 -12.83
C GLN A 18 0.64 -3.38 -12.34
N GLY A 19 -0.30 -3.00 -11.46
CA GLY A 19 -0.31 -1.70 -10.81
C GLY A 19 0.96 -1.47 -10.01
N TYR A 20 1.31 -2.43 -9.13
CA TYR A 20 2.51 -2.37 -8.29
C TYR A 20 3.78 -2.14 -9.09
N MET A 21 4.03 -2.96 -10.11
CA MET A 21 5.23 -2.82 -10.95
C MET A 21 5.26 -1.44 -11.62
N ARG A 22 4.11 -0.95 -12.11
CA ARG A 22 4.04 0.37 -12.75
C ARG A 22 4.34 1.52 -11.80
N GLY A 23 3.80 1.46 -10.58
CA GLY A 23 4.05 2.44 -9.54
C GLY A 23 5.50 2.42 -9.07
N LYS A 24 6.06 1.22 -8.91
CA LYS A 24 7.47 1.02 -8.53
C LYS A 24 8.44 1.59 -9.57
N ASP A 25 8.12 1.43 -10.84
CA ASP A 25 8.89 2.00 -11.96
C ASP A 25 8.64 3.52 -12.15
N SER A 26 7.85 4.16 -11.27
CA SER A 26 7.50 5.59 -11.35
C SER A 26 6.85 6.01 -12.68
N LEU A 27 6.13 5.08 -13.31
CA LEU A 27 5.40 5.33 -14.55
C LEU A 27 3.96 5.79 -14.24
N PRO A 28 3.29 6.51 -15.15
CA PRO A 28 1.89 6.85 -14.95
C PRO A 28 1.00 5.59 -14.98
N PRO A 29 -0.12 5.60 -14.24
CA PRO A 29 -1.06 4.48 -14.22
C PRO A 29 -1.70 4.32 -15.61
N GLN A 30 -1.89 3.07 -16.04
CA GLN A 30 -2.53 2.75 -17.32
C GLN A 30 -4.02 2.38 -17.18
N ARG A 31 -4.48 2.11 -15.94
CA ARG A 31 -5.82 1.64 -15.64
C ARG A 31 -6.30 2.27 -14.34
N HIS A 32 -7.61 2.22 -14.12
CA HIS A 32 -8.25 2.81 -12.94
C HIS A 32 -9.10 1.82 -12.14
N SER A 33 -8.96 0.51 -12.37
CA SER A 33 -9.62 -0.49 -11.51
C SER A 33 -9.10 -0.39 -10.08
N ALA A 34 -9.94 -0.76 -9.11
CA ALA A 34 -9.59 -0.65 -7.69
C ALA A 34 -8.33 -1.46 -7.34
N ALA A 35 -8.24 -2.71 -7.83
CA ALA A 35 -7.11 -3.59 -7.59
C ALA A 35 -5.81 -3.02 -8.20
N TYR A 36 -5.87 -2.55 -9.45
CA TYR A 36 -4.73 -1.92 -10.12
C TYR A 36 -4.26 -0.67 -9.39
N MET A 37 -5.17 0.25 -9.05
CA MET A 37 -4.81 1.50 -8.38
C MET A 37 -4.28 1.28 -6.96
N HIS A 38 -4.79 0.26 -6.27
CA HIS A 38 -4.25 -0.15 -4.97
C HIS A 38 -2.80 -0.63 -5.11
N GLY A 39 -2.54 -1.56 -6.05
CA GLY A 39 -1.19 -2.00 -6.38
C GLY A 39 -0.27 -0.83 -6.75
N TYR A 40 -0.74 0.05 -7.63
CA TYR A 40 0.00 1.25 -8.07
C TYR A 40 0.45 2.13 -6.92
N ARG A 41 -0.45 2.46 -6.00
CA ARG A 41 -0.13 3.28 -4.82
C ARG A 41 0.90 2.60 -3.92
N ASN A 42 0.81 1.29 -3.74
CA ASN A 42 1.82 0.52 -3.01
C ASN A 42 3.19 0.61 -3.69
N GLY A 43 3.23 0.42 -5.02
CA GLY A 43 4.47 0.53 -5.80
C GLY A 43 5.11 1.92 -5.70
N VAL A 44 4.30 2.99 -5.79
CA VAL A 44 4.79 4.38 -5.62
C VAL A 44 5.31 4.60 -4.20
N SER A 45 4.62 4.09 -3.19
CA SER A 45 5.07 4.19 -1.80
C SER A 45 6.41 3.49 -1.56
N ASP A 46 6.60 2.30 -2.13
CA ASP A 46 7.88 1.57 -2.05
C ASP A 46 9.00 2.30 -2.80
N ALA A 47 8.72 2.86 -3.99
CA ALA A 47 9.72 3.56 -4.79
C ALA A 47 10.18 4.88 -4.16
N THR A 48 9.27 5.59 -3.49
CA THR A 48 9.54 6.89 -2.87
C THR A 48 9.92 6.80 -1.39
N GLY A 49 9.64 5.66 -0.75
CA GLY A 49 9.68 5.52 0.71
C GLY A 49 8.57 6.30 1.43
N VAL A 50 7.62 6.90 0.69
CA VAL A 50 6.54 7.72 1.25
C VAL A 50 5.23 6.92 1.23
N PRO A 51 4.74 6.47 2.39
CA PRO A 51 3.48 5.75 2.44
C PRO A 51 2.31 6.66 2.05
N HIS A 52 1.44 6.18 1.19
CA HIS A 52 0.21 6.88 0.81
C HIS A 52 -0.90 6.74 1.86
N GLU A 53 -0.76 5.77 2.77
CA GLU A 53 -1.67 5.58 3.89
C GLU A 53 -1.43 6.63 4.98
N ARG A 54 -2.49 6.99 5.71
CA ARG A 54 -2.38 7.92 6.83
C ARG A 54 -1.48 7.32 7.92
N ALA A 55 -0.64 8.14 8.55
CA ALA A 55 0.27 7.71 9.61
C ALA A 55 -0.42 6.90 10.73
N ASN A 56 -1.63 7.28 11.13
CA ASN A 56 -2.41 6.54 12.14
C ASN A 56 -2.84 5.13 11.71
N VAL A 57 -3.00 4.88 10.41
CA VAL A 57 -3.26 3.53 9.88
C VAL A 57 -2.00 2.68 9.99
N LEU A 58 -0.84 3.24 9.63
CA LEU A 58 0.46 2.58 9.76
C LEU A 58 0.78 2.25 11.22
N ILE A 59 0.55 3.18 12.14
CA ILE A 59 0.71 2.97 13.59
C ILE A 59 -0.17 1.82 14.08
N ARG A 60 -1.44 1.80 13.70
CA ARG A 60 -2.34 0.70 14.08
C ARG A 60 -1.84 -0.64 13.55
N ARG A 61 -1.38 -0.70 12.30
CA ARG A 61 -0.83 -1.93 11.71
C ARG A 61 0.44 -2.39 12.42
N ALA A 62 1.37 -1.48 12.72
CA ALA A 62 2.57 -1.79 13.48
C ALA A 62 2.22 -2.35 14.88
N ASN A 63 1.24 -1.75 15.57
CA ASN A 63 0.80 -2.19 16.89
C ASN A 63 0.11 -3.58 16.89
N MET A 64 -0.30 -4.11 15.74
CA MET A 64 -0.87 -5.46 15.64
C MET A 64 0.19 -6.56 15.55
N ILE A 65 1.45 -6.22 15.30
CA ILE A 65 2.54 -7.21 15.25
C ILE A 65 2.91 -7.59 16.70
N PRO A 66 2.94 -8.88 17.05
CA PRO A 66 3.33 -9.31 18.39
C PRO A 66 4.75 -8.87 18.75
N GLY A 67 4.96 -8.42 19.98
CA GLY A 67 6.28 -8.08 20.52
C GLY A 67 6.80 -6.68 20.18
N ILE A 68 6.02 -5.85 19.47
CA ILE A 68 6.38 -4.45 19.25
C ILE A 68 5.83 -3.56 20.36
N THR A 69 6.61 -2.60 20.85
CA THR A 69 6.14 -1.56 21.76
C THR A 69 5.06 -0.72 21.07
N PRO A 70 3.83 -0.67 21.60
CA PRO A 70 2.75 0.08 20.96
C PRO A 70 3.06 1.57 20.86
N MET A 71 2.87 2.14 19.66
CA MET A 71 2.99 3.57 19.41
C MET A 71 1.64 4.26 19.60
N ALA A 72 1.65 5.46 20.20
CA ALA A 72 0.46 6.30 20.32
C ALA A 72 0.04 6.88 18.95
N PRO A 73 -1.27 7.02 18.66
CA PRO A 73 -1.72 7.72 17.47
C PRO A 73 -1.26 9.18 17.45
N ILE A 74 -0.88 9.67 16.27
CA ILE A 74 -0.56 11.09 16.06
C ILE A 74 -1.85 11.91 16.14
N GLY A 75 -1.82 13.00 16.93
CA GLY A 75 -2.93 13.96 17.06
C GLY A 75 -3.99 13.59 18.11
N LYS A 76 -3.82 12.51 18.87
CA LYS A 76 -4.56 12.32 20.13
C LYS A 76 -3.74 12.91 21.27
N GLU A 77 -3.78 14.23 21.40
CA GLU A 77 -3.53 14.82 22.72
C GLU A 77 -4.61 14.30 23.66
N SER A 78 -4.15 13.77 24.79
CA SER A 78 -5.00 13.33 25.88
C SER A 78 -5.88 14.48 26.34
N SER A 79 -7.16 14.42 25.99
CA SER A 79 -8.20 15.19 26.65
C SER A 79 -8.38 14.59 28.05
N HIS A 80 -7.48 14.94 28.97
CA HIS A 80 -7.76 14.83 30.40
C HIS A 80 -8.61 16.05 30.77
N GLY A 81 -9.92 15.84 30.81
CA GLY A 81 -10.85 16.64 31.59
C GLY A 81 -11.12 15.95 32.91
#